data_AF-A0ABC8IWR1-F1
#
_entry.id   AF-A0ABC8IWR1-F1
#
_cell.length_a   1.000
_cell.length_b   1.000
_cell.length_c   1.000
_cell.angle_alpha   90.00
_cell.angle_beta   90.00
_cell.angle_gamma   90.00
#
_symmetry.space_group_name_H-M   'P 1'
#
loop_
_entity.id
_entity.type
_entity.pdbx_description
1 polymer ?
#
loop_
_entity_poly.entity_id
_entity_poly.type
_entity_poly.pdbx_seq_one_letter_code
_entity_poly.pdbx_strand_id
1 'polypeptide(L)' 'MTELISAKHIAQAAAVRFELRGGDWKDAFLQMDGEPWKQPMSTDYSTFVEIKKVPFQSLMINGV' A
#
# COMPACT_ATOMS: atom_id res chain seq x y z
N MET A 1 -4.07 -4.84 -29.99
CA MET A 1 -5.12 -4.19 -29.19
C MET A 1 -5.08 -4.88 -27.85
N THR A 2 -4.31 -4.32 -26.93
CA THR A 2 -3.94 -4.95 -25.65
C THR A 2 -5.18 -5.02 -24.79
N GLU A 3 -5.61 -6.24 -24.46
CA GLU A 3 -6.76 -6.44 -23.59
C GLU A 3 -6.49 -5.77 -22.25
N LEU A 4 -7.42 -4.93 -21.83
CA LEU A 4 -7.52 -4.51 -20.45
C LEU A 4 -7.55 -5.78 -19.59
N ILE A 5 -6.41 -6.16 -19.04
CA ILE A 5 -6.39 -6.73 -17.68
C ILE A 5 -6.70 -5.54 -16.76
N SER A 6 -7.95 -5.08 -16.87
CA SER A 6 -8.62 -4.14 -15.98
C SER A 6 -8.50 -4.79 -14.63
N ALA A 7 -7.60 -4.26 -13.79
CA ALA A 7 -7.47 -4.44 -12.35
C ALA A 7 -8.53 -5.36 -11.75
N LYS A 8 -8.46 -6.66 -12.05
CA LYS A 8 -9.55 -7.59 -11.80
C LYS A 8 -9.39 -8.01 -10.36
N HIS A 9 -9.84 -7.10 -9.50
CA HIS A 9 -10.32 -7.36 -8.17
C HIS A 9 -9.26 -7.92 -7.19
N ILE A 10 -8.67 -7.02 -6.38
CA ILE A 10 -8.56 -7.31 -4.93
C ILE A 10 -10.01 -7.34 -4.35
N ALA A 11 -10.92 -8.09 -4.96
CA ALA A 11 -12.29 -8.27 -4.48
C ALA A 11 -12.40 -9.73 -4.08
N GLN A 12 -11.89 -10.01 -2.88
CA GLN A 12 -12.27 -11.16 -2.03
C GLN A 12 -11.44 -11.26 -0.75
N ALA A 13 -10.36 -10.48 -0.61
CA ALA A 13 -9.60 -10.45 0.64
C ALA A 13 -10.28 -9.51 1.65
N ALA A 14 -10.70 -10.02 2.81
CA ALA A 14 -11.20 -9.21 3.92
C ALA A 14 -10.15 -8.21 4.45
N ALA A 15 -8.88 -8.57 4.26
CA ALA A 15 -7.71 -7.72 4.44
C ALA A 15 -6.57 -8.23 3.57
N VAL A 16 -5.74 -7.33 3.06
CA VAL A 16 -4.46 -7.65 2.40
C VAL A 16 -3.34 -7.07 3.24
N ARG A 17 -2.29 -7.86 3.48
CA ARG A 17 -1.08 -7.42 4.16
C ARG A 17 0.13 -7.69 3.28
N PHE A 18 0.89 -6.65 3.00
CA PHE A 18 2.18 -6.74 2.32
C PHE A 18 3.30 -6.62 3.35
N GLU A 19 4.26 -7.53 3.29
CA GLU A 19 5.55 -7.40 3.98
C GLU A 19 6.58 -6.93 2.97
N LEU A 20 7.06 -5.71 3.17
CA LEU A 20 8.18 -5.16 2.41
C LEU A 20 9.42 -5.37 3.27
N ARG A 21 10.26 -6.32 2.88
CA ARG A 21 11.53 -6.55 3.55
C ARG A 21 12.55 -5.56 3.02
N GLY A 22 13.14 -4.82 3.95
CA GLY A 22 14.33 -4.03 3.66
C GLY A 22 15.52 -4.91 3.29
N GLY A 23 16.57 -4.26 2.84
CA GLY A 23 17.79 -4.87 2.32
C GLY A 23 18.53 -3.78 1.55
N ASP A 24 18.89 -4.05 0.30
CA ASP A 24 19.50 -3.04 -0.57
C ASP A 24 18.50 -1.96 -1.06
N TRP A 25 17.20 -2.18 -0.84
CA TRP A 25 16.13 -1.27 -1.25
C TRP A 25 15.96 -0.13 -0.25
N LYS A 26 16.02 1.12 -0.72
CA LYS A 26 15.90 2.33 0.11
C LYS A 26 14.48 2.87 0.22
N ASP A 27 13.68 2.69 -0.82
CA ASP A 27 12.34 3.26 -0.94
C ASP A 27 11.39 2.23 -1.56
N ALA A 28 10.15 2.18 -1.07
CA ALA A 28 9.04 1.47 -1.68
C ALA A 28 8.01 2.48 -2.23
N PHE A 29 7.44 2.16 -3.39
CA PHE A 29 6.46 2.99 -4.07
C PHE A 29 5.17 2.18 -4.26
N LEU A 30 4.04 2.76 -3.91
CA LEU A 30 2.71 2.19 -4.11
C LEU A 30 1.81 3.23 -4.77
N GLN A 31 0.82 2.77 -5.51
CA GLN A 31 -0.27 3.62 -6.00
C GLN A 31 -1.59 2.97 -5.60
N MET A 32 -2.41 3.70 -4.85
CA MET A 32 -3.77 3.28 -4.49
C MET A 32 -4.73 4.37 -4.96
N ASP A 33 -5.76 3.97 -5.72
CA ASP A 33 -6.77 4.89 -6.27
C ASP A 33 -6.21 6.11 -7.02
N GLY A 34 -5.01 5.95 -7.60
CA GLY A 34 -4.32 7.00 -8.35
C GLY A 34 -3.34 7.84 -7.52
N GLU A 35 -3.41 7.79 -6.19
CA GLU A 35 -2.54 8.58 -5.32
C GLU A 35 -1.16 7.91 -5.14
N PRO A 36 -0.07 8.65 -5.40
CA PRO A 36 1.29 8.13 -5.22
C PRO A 36 1.66 8.09 -3.75
N TRP A 37 2.08 6.93 -3.28
CA TRP A 37 2.63 6.72 -1.95
C TRP A 37 4.09 6.30 -2.02
N LYS A 38 4.95 6.98 -1.25
CA LYS A 38 6.37 6.67 -1.13
C LYS A 38 6.70 6.40 0.34
N GLN A 39 7.35 5.28 0.61
CA GLN A 39 7.77 4.89 1.94
C GLN A 39 9.26 4.56 1.99
N PRO A 40 10.04 5.26 2.83
CA PRO A 40 11.40 4.87 3.13
C PRO A 40 11.45 3.49 3.78
N MET A 41 12.40 2.67 3.36
CA MET A 41 12.61 1.32 3.86
C MET A 41 13.72 1.31 4.91
N SER A 42 13.49 0.58 6.01
CA SER A 42 14.54 0.31 6.99
C SER A 42 15.31 -0.94 6.58
N THR A 43 16.64 -0.94 6.74
CA THR A 43 17.47 -2.14 6.56
C THR A 43 17.23 -3.18 7.66
N ASP A 44 16.90 -2.72 8.85
CA ASP A 44 16.85 -3.55 10.06
C ASP A 44 15.43 -4.06 10.34
N TYR A 45 14.42 -3.37 9.81
CA TYR A 45 13.01 -3.66 10.05
C TYR A 45 12.20 -3.81 8.76
N SER A 46 11.22 -4.71 8.78
CA SER A 46 10.26 -4.84 7.68
C SER A 46 9.14 -3.83 7.80
N THR A 47 8.76 -3.24 6.68
CA THR A 47 7.60 -2.35 6.57
C THR A 47 6.38 -3.18 6.22
N PHE A 48 5.29 -3.00 6.97
CA PHE A 48 4.03 -3.67 6.66
C PHE A 48 2.98 -2.67 6.17
N VAL A 49 2.33 -2.99 5.05
CA VAL A 49 1.20 -2.24 4.53
C VAL A 49 -0.05 -3.11 4.67
N GLU A 50 -1.04 -2.63 5.41
CA GLU A 50 -2.33 -3.31 5.61
C GLU A 50 -3.45 -2.55 4.93
N ILE A 51 -4.10 -3.19 3.96
CA ILE A 51 -5.33 -2.71 3.33
C ILE A 51 -6.48 -3.51 3.92
N LYS A 52 -7.28 -2.88 4.78
CA LYS A 52 -8.40 -3.54 5.47
C LYS A 52 -9.57 -2.59 5.68
N LYS A 53 -10.77 -3.14 5.83
CA LYS A 53 -11.94 -2.38 6.27
C LYS A 53 -11.81 -2.07 7.77
N VAL A 54 -11.89 -0.80 8.13
CA VAL A 54 -11.92 -0.33 9.53
C VAL A 54 -13.34 0.15 9.89
N PRO A 55 -13.78 0.03 11.16
CA PRO A 55 -15.12 0.42 11.57
C PRO A 55 -15.35 1.93 11.53
N PHE A 56 -14.29 2.73 11.62
CA PHE A 56 -14.34 4.19 11.59
C PHE A 56 -13.34 4.71 10.56
N GLN A 57 -13.70 5.79 9.86
CA GLN A 57 -12.80 6.47 8.93
C GLN A 57 -11.59 7.08 9.67
N SER A 58 -10.44 7.11 9.00
CA SER A 58 -9.23 7.75 9.54
C SER A 58 -9.44 9.26 9.73
N LEU A 59 -8.87 9.80 10.81
CA LEU A 59 -8.80 11.24 11.02
C LEU A 59 -7.78 11.83 10.03
N MET A 60 -8.27 12.60 9.06
CA MET A 60 -7.40 13.36 8.17
C MET A 60 -6.77 14.51 8.95
N ILE A 61 -5.46 14.44 9.20
CA ILE A 61 -4.72 15.53 9.81
C ILE A 61 -4.38 16.52 8.70
N ASN A 62 -5.01 17.69 8.71
CA ASN A 62 -4.61 18.79 7.83
C ASN A 62 -3.25 19.31 8.31
N GLY A 63 -2.23 19.21 7.47
CA GLY A 63 -0.92 19.79 7.75
C GLY A 63 -1.04 21.30 7.93
N VAL A 64 -0.45 21.81 9.02
CA VAL A 64 -0.29 23.24 9.30
C VAL A 64 0.89 23.78 8.51
#